data_AF-A0A392R2V3-F1
#
_entry.id   AF-A0A392R2V3-F1
#
_cell.length_a   1.000
_cell.length_b   1.000
_cell.length_c   1.000
_cell.angle_alpha   90.00
_cell.angle_beta   90.00
_cell.angle_gamma   90.00
#
_symmetry.space_group_name_H-M   'P 1'
#
loop_
_entity.id
_entity.type
_entity.pdbx_description
1 polymer ?
#
loop_
_entity_poly.entity_id
_entity_poly.type
_entity_poly.pdbx_seq_one_letter_code
_entity_poly.pdbx_strand_id
1 'polypeptide(L)'
;MKELVDKHSGHMYLTSQKGYLLATSTNDPLLTNSTKKPKLKMAVDCDNEVIREGATWLQKTYGNNFPPSHEVHVENARLGHQQYYIDSFFLNLKKLPLVGVIILPRKH
;
A
#
# COMPACT_ATOMS: atom_id res chain seq x y z
N MET A 1 2.26 -13.19 1.24
CA MET A 1 2.97 -11.95 1.67
C MET A 1 4.47 -12.19 1.75
N LYS A 2 4.96 -12.95 2.73
CA LYS A 2 6.39 -13.19 2.94
C LYS A 2 7.12 -13.72 1.69
N GLU A 3 6.57 -14.71 1.00
CA GLU A 3 7.21 -15.30 -0.18
C GLU A 3 7.34 -14.34 -1.38
N LEU A 4 6.38 -13.43 -1.59
CA LEU A 4 6.42 -12.41 -2.65
C LEU A 4 7.54 -11.40 -2.39
N VAL A 5 7.70 -11.01 -1.13
CA VAL A 5 8.71 -10.05 -0.65
C VAL A 5 10.10 -10.68 -0.67
N ASP A 6 10.20 -11.91 -0.18
CA ASP A 6 11.46 -12.66 -0.08
C ASP A 6 12.03 -13.02 -1.47
N LYS A 7 11.18 -13.34 -2.46
CA LYS A 7 11.64 -13.74 -3.81
C LYS A 7 11.81 -12.58 -4.79
N HIS A 8 11.03 -11.50 -4.66
CA HIS A 8 10.99 -10.43 -5.66
C HIS A 8 11.42 -9.05 -5.14
N SER A 9 11.90 -8.95 -3.89
CA SER A 9 12.17 -7.66 -3.24
C SER A 9 10.97 -6.70 -3.31
N GLY A 10 9.77 -7.29 -3.32
CA GLY A 10 8.50 -6.59 -3.43
C GLY A 10 8.02 -6.07 -2.08
N HIS A 11 7.04 -5.17 -2.13
CA HIS A 11 6.33 -4.65 -0.97
C HIS A 11 4.86 -4.99 -1.11
N MET A 12 4.21 -5.29 0.01
CA MET A 12 2.77 -5.51 0.05
C MET A 12 2.20 -4.89 1.30
N TYR A 13 1.04 -4.26 1.18
CA TYR A 13 0.35 -3.72 2.33
C TYR A 13 -1.17 -3.84 2.20
N LEU A 14 -1.85 -3.77 3.34
CA LEU A 14 -3.29 -3.86 3.46
C LEU A 14 -3.81 -2.63 4.18
N THR A 15 -4.85 -2.02 3.65
CA THR A 15 -5.49 -0.84 4.23
C THR A 15 -6.99 -1.01 4.39
N SER A 16 -7.58 -0.23 5.28
CA SER A 16 -9.01 0.10 5.18
C SER A 16 -9.28 0.91 3.90
N GLN A 17 -10.54 1.01 3.47
CA GLN A 17 -10.92 1.89 2.35
C GLN A 17 -10.49 3.37 2.52
N LYS A 18 -10.28 3.82 3.76
CA LYS A 18 -9.82 5.18 4.05
C LYS A 18 -8.29 5.32 4.01
N GLY A 19 -7.56 4.25 3.72
CA GLY A 19 -6.09 4.25 3.63
C GLY A 19 -5.35 4.00 4.96
N TYR A 20 -6.05 3.73 6.06
CA TYR A 20 -5.40 3.30 7.32
C TYR A 20 -4.73 1.94 7.14
N LEU A 21 -3.44 1.86 7.47
CA LEU A 21 -2.61 0.67 7.35
C LEU A 21 -2.99 -0.37 8.42
N LEU A 22 -3.27 -1.60 7.96
CA LEU A 22 -3.68 -2.73 8.81
C LEU A 22 -2.64 -3.85 8.82
N ALA A 23 -1.89 -3.98 7.73
CA ALA A 23 -0.76 -4.89 7.63
C ALA A 23 0.23 -4.39 6.57
N THR A 24 1.49 -4.76 6.73
CA THR A 24 2.56 -4.50 5.77
C THR A 24 3.50 -5.71 5.76
N SER A 25 4.17 -5.94 4.64
CA SER A 25 5.24 -6.92 4.52
C SER A 25 6.57 -6.46 5.12
N THR A 26 6.63 -5.24 5.65
CA THR A 26 7.83 -4.67 6.30
C THR A 26 7.69 -4.70 7.82
N ASN A 27 8.75 -4.34 8.54
CA ASN A 27 8.73 -4.21 10.01
C ASN A 27 8.23 -2.83 10.47
N ASP A 28 7.57 -2.08 9.59
CA ASP A 28 7.09 -0.74 9.89
C ASP A 28 5.99 -0.76 10.94
N PRO A 29 6.01 0.19 11.89
CA PRO A 29 4.95 0.29 12.88
C PRO A 29 3.62 0.70 12.22
N LEU A 30 2.58 -0.07 12.51
CA LEU A 30 1.20 0.22 12.09
C LEU A 30 0.56 1.38 12.85
N LEU A 31 1.16 1.75 13.99
CA LEU A 31 0.68 2.80 14.87
C LEU A 31 1.63 3.99 14.86
N THR A 32 1.10 5.20 14.85
CA THR A 32 1.88 6.41 15.10
C THR A 32 2.15 6.52 16.59
N ASN A 33 3.42 6.56 16.98
CA ASN A 33 3.81 6.73 18.38
C ASN A 33 3.64 8.22 18.74
N SER A 34 2.51 8.54 19.36
CA SER A 34 2.18 9.90 19.83
C SER A 34 2.23 9.91 21.35
N THR A 35 2.50 11.06 21.96
CA THR A 35 2.32 11.26 23.41
C THR A 35 0.86 11.09 23.85
N LYS A 36 -0.09 10.97 22.91
CA LYS A 36 -1.51 10.63 23.10
C LYS A 36 -1.80 9.19 22.66
N LYS A 37 -3.05 8.73 22.87
CA LYS A 37 -3.53 7.39 22.47
C LYS A 37 -3.03 6.99 21.05
N PRO A 38 -2.43 5.80 20.89
CA PRO A 38 -1.95 5.31 19.59
C PRO A 38 -3.05 5.35 18.53
N LYS A 39 -2.69 5.78 17.32
CA LYS A 39 -3.58 5.81 16.16
C LYS A 39 -2.99 4.98 15.03
N LEU A 40 -3.85 4.37 14.23
CA LEU A 40 -3.43 3.71 13.00
C LEU A 40 -2.81 4.74 12.05
N LYS A 41 -1.66 4.37 11.51
CA LYS A 41 -0.93 5.14 10.50
C LYS A 41 -1.65 5.01 9.15
N MET A 42 -1.64 6.05 8.32
CA MET A 42 -2.09 5.92 6.93
C MET A 42 -0.96 5.37 6.07
N ALA A 43 -1.27 4.67 4.97
CA ALA A 43 -0.24 4.16 4.06
C ALA A 43 0.63 5.29 3.45
N VAL A 44 0.06 6.48 3.25
CA VAL A 44 0.80 7.68 2.80
C VAL A 44 1.73 8.27 3.86
N ASP A 45 1.64 7.82 5.12
CA ASP A 45 2.51 8.23 6.23
C ASP A 45 3.48 7.09 6.63
N CYS A 46 3.58 6.03 5.82
CA CYS A 46 4.45 4.88 6.08
C CYS A 46 5.94 5.30 6.13
N ASP A 47 6.74 4.63 6.98
CA ASP A 47 8.16 4.97 7.11
C ASP A 47 8.94 4.40 5.92
N ASN A 48 8.53 3.21 5.46
CA ASN A 48 8.98 2.56 4.26
C ASN A 48 8.63 3.41 3.04
N GLU A 49 9.68 3.84 2.36
CA GLU A 49 9.61 4.76 1.25
C GLU A 49 8.78 4.21 0.08
N VAL A 50 8.96 2.94 -0.30
CA VAL A 50 8.24 2.33 -1.42
C VAL A 50 6.74 2.27 -1.15
N ILE A 51 6.33 1.89 0.07
CA ILE A 51 4.92 1.87 0.46
C ILE A 51 4.35 3.29 0.48
N ARG A 52 5.08 4.24 1.09
CA ARG A 52 4.66 5.64 1.16
C ARG A 52 4.47 6.26 -0.23
N GLU A 53 5.45 6.07 -1.11
CA GLU A 53 5.42 6.58 -2.48
C GLU A 53 4.33 5.91 -3.30
N GLY A 54 4.19 4.59 -3.21
CA GLY A 54 3.13 3.85 -3.91
C GLY A 54 1.73 4.29 -3.45
N ALA A 55 1.52 4.44 -2.14
CA ALA A 55 0.26 4.95 -1.59
C ALA A 55 -0.02 6.39 -2.02
N THR A 56 1.02 7.24 -2.04
CA THR A 56 0.91 8.63 -2.49
C THR A 56 0.59 8.69 -3.98
N TRP A 57 1.22 7.84 -4.79
CA TRP A 57 0.96 7.72 -6.22
C TRP A 57 -0.50 7.31 -6.47
N LEU A 58 -0.96 6.26 -5.80
CA LEU A 58 -2.34 5.78 -5.87
C LEU A 58 -3.35 6.88 -5.45
N GLN A 59 -3.08 7.59 -4.35
CA GLN A 59 -3.92 8.69 -3.90
C GLN A 59 -3.94 9.86 -4.90
N LYS A 60 -2.81 10.20 -5.53
CA LYS A 60 -2.77 11.27 -6.54
C LYS A 60 -3.50 10.88 -7.83
N THR A 61 -3.36 9.63 -8.26
CA THR A 61 -3.95 9.12 -9.50
C THR A 61 -5.47 8.96 -9.38
N TYR A 62 -5.95 8.45 -8.23
CA TYR A 62 -7.36 8.07 -8.07
C TYR A 62 -8.11 8.91 -7.01
N GLY A 63 -7.42 9.70 -6.19
CA GLY A 63 -8.04 10.55 -5.17
C GLY A 63 -8.87 9.77 -4.14
N ASN A 64 -9.96 10.38 -3.69
CA ASN A 64 -11.01 9.70 -2.91
C ASN A 64 -11.88 8.79 -3.77
N ASN A 65 -11.68 8.79 -5.09
CA ASN A 65 -12.42 7.97 -6.03
C ASN A 65 -11.73 6.62 -6.24
N PHE A 66 -11.00 6.09 -5.25
CA PHE A 66 -10.48 4.72 -5.28
C PHE A 66 -11.71 3.80 -5.41
N PRO A 67 -12.05 3.32 -6.61
CA PRO A 67 -13.39 2.78 -6.83
C PRO A 67 -13.47 1.47 -6.07
N PRO A 68 -14.56 1.17 -5.34
CA PRO A 68 -14.74 -0.08 -4.60
C PRO A 68 -14.66 -1.36 -5.46
N SER A 69 -14.48 -1.21 -6.77
CA SER A 69 -14.55 -2.23 -7.81
C SER A 69 -13.40 -2.18 -8.83
N HIS A 70 -12.48 -1.21 -8.78
CA HIS A 70 -11.38 -1.16 -9.74
C HIS A 70 -10.08 -1.59 -9.08
N GLU A 71 -9.70 -2.82 -9.38
CA GLU A 71 -8.33 -3.28 -9.24
C GLU A 71 -7.43 -2.37 -10.10
N VAL A 72 -6.52 -1.66 -9.45
CA VAL A 72 -5.50 -0.85 -10.12
C VAL A 72 -4.39 -1.79 -10.57
N HIS A 73 -4.19 -1.89 -11.88
CA HIS A 73 -3.08 -2.62 -12.47
C HIS A 73 -2.20 -1.66 -13.26
N VAL A 74 -0.97 -1.45 -12.81
CA VAL A 74 -0.05 -0.47 -13.39
C VAL A 74 1.31 -1.12 -13.57
N GLU A 75 1.71 -1.27 -14.83
CA GLU A 75 2.92 -2.00 -15.16
C GLU A 75 4.22 -1.22 -14.90
N ASN A 76 4.21 0.10 -15.08
CA ASN A 76 5.39 0.96 -15.10
C ASN A 76 5.17 2.24 -14.26
N ALA A 77 4.69 2.09 -13.02
CA ALA A 77 4.56 3.20 -12.09
C ALA A 77 5.95 3.72 -11.69
N ARG A 78 6.17 5.03 -11.75
CA ARG A 78 7.43 5.64 -11.33
C ARG A 78 7.33 6.08 -9.88
N LEU A 79 8.05 5.39 -9.00
CA LEU A 79 8.21 5.75 -7.59
C LEU A 79 9.67 6.18 -7.39
N GLY A 80 9.87 7.46 -7.04
CA GLY A 80 11.17 8.11 -7.04
C GLY A 80 11.92 7.97 -8.37
N HIS A 81 13.06 7.29 -8.33
CA HIS A 81 13.94 7.08 -9.49
C HIS A 81 13.76 5.72 -10.17
N GLN A 82 12.82 4.88 -9.72
CA GLN A 82 12.68 3.50 -10.19
C GLN A 82 11.25 3.19 -10.69
N GLN A 83 11.15 2.22 -11.60
CA GLN A 83 9.88 1.71 -12.11
C GLN A 83 9.41 0.50 -11.29
N TYR A 84 8.11 0.48 -11.03
CA TYR A 84 7.44 -0.54 -10.27
C TYR A 84 6.19 -1.00 -11.00
N TYR A 85 5.92 -2.30 -10.88
CA TYR A 85 4.60 -2.85 -11.07
C TYR A 85 3.79 -2.60 -9.80
N ILE A 86 2.58 -2.05 -9.94
CA ILE A 86 1.63 -1.86 -8.84
C ILE A 86 0.34 -2.58 -9.18
N ASP A 87 -0.13 -3.40 -8.25
CA ASP A 87 -1.42 -4.06 -8.33
C ASP A 87 -2.22 -3.77 -7.06
N SER A 88 -3.54 -3.64 -7.17
CA SER A 88 -4.41 -3.50 -6.00
C SER A 88 -5.61 -4.42 -6.11
N PHE A 89 -6.03 -5.01 -5.00
CA PHE A 89 -7.17 -5.90 -4.95
C PHE A 89 -8.06 -5.59 -3.74
N PHE A 90 -9.34 -5.93 -3.85
CA PHE A 90 -10.32 -5.73 -2.78
C PHE A 90 -10.60 -7.03 -2.04
N LEU A 91 -10.50 -7.00 -0.71
CA LEU A 91 -10.98 -8.06 0.15
C LEU A 91 -12.31 -7.62 0.77
N ASN A 92 -13.41 -8.11 0.22
CA ASN A 92 -14.75 -7.84 0.75
C ASN A 92 -15.11 -8.81 1.88
N LEU A 93 -14.53 -8.58 3.06
CA LEU A 93 -14.95 -9.26 4.28
C LEU A 93 -16.25 -8.62 4.76
N LYS A 94 -17.20 -9.43 5.26
CA LYS A 94 -18.48 -8.93 5.77
C LYS A 94 -18.23 -7.78 6.77
N LYS A 95 -18.66 -6.56 6.41
CA LYS A 95 -18.53 -5.30 7.19
C LYS A 95 -17.11 -4.70 7.30
N LEU A 96 -16.12 -5.23 6.59
CA LEU A 96 -14.76 -4.70 6.60
C LEU A 96 -14.12 -4.80 5.20
N PRO A 97 -14.49 -3.91 4.27
CA PRO A 97 -13.83 -3.85 2.97
C PRO A 97 -12.39 -3.37 3.14
N LEU A 98 -11.44 -4.17 2.67
CA LEU A 98 -10.01 -3.88 2.71
C LEU A 98 -9.45 -3.73 1.30
N VAL A 99 -8.40 -2.94 1.18
CA VAL A 99 -7.66 -2.74 -0.07
C VAL A 99 -6.25 -3.27 0.16
N GLY A 100 -5.89 -4.32 -0.57
CA GLY A 100 -4.53 -4.83 -0.64
C GLY A 100 -3.80 -4.19 -1.80
N VAL A 101 -2.52 -3.88 -1.62
CA VAL A 101 -1.65 -3.33 -2.66
C VAL A 101 -0.35 -4.12 -2.69
N ILE A 102 0.07 -4.48 -3.90
CA ILE A 102 1.33 -5.15 -4.21
C ILE A 102 2.18 -4.19 -5.05
N ILE A 103 3.45 -4.03 -4.68
CA ILE A 103 4.42 -3.19 -5.38
C ILE A 103 5.66 -4.03 -5.65
N LEU A 104 5.98 -4.28 -6.92
CA LEU A 104 7.13 -5.08 -7.32
C LEU A 104 8.13 -4.24 -8.13
N PRO A 105 9.42 -4.24 -7.78
CA PRO A 105 10.42 -3.54 -8.59
C PRO A 105 10.51 -4.19 -9.97
N ARG A 106 10.48 -3.38 -11.03
CA ARG A 106 10.83 -3.83 -12.37
C ARG A 106 12.36 -3.84 -12.45
N LYS A 107 12.94 -5.00 -12.76
CA LYS A 107 14.32 -5.06 -13.25
C LYS A 107 14.29 -4.66 -14.72
N HIS A 108 15.09 -3.67 -15.09
CA HIS A 108 15.40 -3.39 -16.49
C HIS A 108 16.18 -4.53 -17.11
#